data_AF-A0A0N8H892-F1
#
_entry.id   AF-A0A0N8H892-F1
#
_cell.length_a   1.000
_cell.length_b   1.000
_cell.length_c   1.000
_cell.angle_alpha   90.00
_cell.angle_beta   90.00
_cell.angle_gamma   90.00
#
_symmetry.space_group_name_H-M   'P 1'
#
loop_
_entity.id
_entity.type
_entity.pdbx_description
1 polymer ?
#
loop_
_entity_poly.entity_id
_entity_poly.type
_entity_poly.pdbx_seq_one_letter_code
_entity_poly.pdbx_strand_id
1 'polypeptide(L)'
;MVAVCLMDAPTLHLKPTFSPPPDFKPLVIPEDWMPGDRSPGSGLRQVMLGLTNHQIHPPNSIFDATIKAHETGKILATEDPFSATTLARNVILAAWEDKVSVDVQLANQVQATDWIGHVSDWNTNAHQERDILVNQVNKTALEYGKLMADRFSLQLHRAYLASIIQKFRHDDTAYISSQKNEELRCAIIDERRHWRALQAKLERVEAIIADHMAMYAQRAAMEEAFASEKQALESYKQTRHANEQAAAANRMARSSGQLAKIATVVVPCTIVASILSMNGDFAAGERLFFVYWVISLPVTFVLLGWVLQKDISAWIRRDGERAIAAPDEEKSGSISG
;
A
#
# COMPACT_ATOMS: atom_id res chain seq x y z
N MET A 1 51.08 -29.47 6.49
CA MET A 1 50.49 -29.13 5.17
C MET A 1 48.99 -29.03 5.37
N VAL A 2 48.47 -27.83 5.61
CA VAL A 2 47.03 -27.61 5.83
C VAL A 2 46.43 -27.28 4.48
N ALA A 3 45.68 -28.22 3.91
CA ALA A 3 44.91 -27.98 2.70
C ALA A 3 43.73 -27.07 3.07
N VAL A 4 43.83 -25.79 2.71
CA VAL A 4 42.70 -24.88 2.76
C VAL A 4 41.82 -25.22 1.55
N CYS A 5 40.74 -25.96 1.77
CA CYS A 5 39.66 -26.05 0.79
C CYS A 5 39.01 -24.67 0.69
N LEU A 6 39.42 -23.90 -0.32
CA LEU A 6 38.61 -22.82 -0.85
C LEU A 6 37.31 -23.47 -1.33
N MET A 7 36.21 -23.28 -0.60
CA MET A 7 34.90 -23.58 -1.15
C MET A 7 34.70 -22.61 -2.32
N ASP A 8 34.43 -23.14 -3.50
CA ASP A 8 34.08 -22.35 -4.67
C ASP A 8 32.90 -21.43 -4.31
N ALA A 9 33.19 -20.14 -4.17
CA ALA A 9 32.15 -19.13 -4.27
C ALA A 9 31.67 -19.15 -5.72
N PRO A 10 30.35 -19.22 -5.99
CA PRO A 10 29.84 -19.18 -7.35
C PRO A 10 30.38 -17.92 -8.02
N THR A 11 31.02 -18.10 -9.18
CA THR A 11 31.64 -17.07 -10.01
C THR A 11 30.67 -15.91 -10.25
N LEU A 12 30.76 -14.88 -9.42
CA LEU A 12 30.14 -13.58 -9.64
C LEU A 12 31.05 -12.79 -10.59
N HIS A 13 30.85 -13.00 -11.89
CA HIS A 13 31.35 -12.08 -12.91
C HIS A 13 30.56 -10.77 -12.83
N LEU A 14 30.94 -9.87 -11.91
CA LEU A 14 30.45 -8.50 -11.90
C LEU A 14 31.38 -7.65 -12.77
N LYS A 15 31.02 -7.49 -14.05
CA LYS A 15 31.41 -6.32 -14.82
C LYS A 15 30.40 -5.21 -14.48
N PRO A 16 30.80 -4.08 -13.90
CA PRO A 16 29.93 -2.93 -13.82
C PRO A 16 29.86 -2.28 -15.21
N THR A 17 28.84 -2.63 -15.99
CA THR A 17 28.41 -1.81 -17.14
C THR A 17 27.44 -0.75 -16.63
N PHE A 18 27.97 0.29 -15.99
CA PHE A 18 27.21 1.50 -15.76
C PHE A 18 28.08 2.72 -16.08
N SER A 19 27.83 3.30 -17.25
CA SER A 19 28.24 4.66 -17.57
C SER A 19 27.20 5.59 -16.96
N PRO A 20 27.53 6.45 -15.99
CA PRO A 20 26.61 7.50 -15.61
C PRO A 20 26.32 8.40 -16.83
N PRO A 21 25.12 9.01 -16.91
CA PRO A 21 24.81 9.99 -17.94
C PRO A 21 25.77 11.19 -17.83
N PRO A 22 26.10 11.87 -18.96
CA PRO A 22 27.13 12.92 -19.01
C PRO A 22 26.88 14.13 -18.09
N ASP A 23 25.67 14.27 -17.55
CA ASP A 23 25.25 15.41 -16.73
C ASP A 23 25.10 15.08 -15.23
N PHE A 24 25.54 13.91 -14.77
CA PHE A 24 25.47 13.56 -13.35
C PHE A 24 26.50 14.38 -12.53
N LYS A 25 26.02 15.43 -11.85
CA LYS A 25 26.82 16.14 -10.83
C LYS A 25 26.71 15.37 -9.51
N PRO A 26 27.82 14.88 -8.93
CA PRO A 26 27.78 14.23 -7.63
C PRO A 26 27.28 15.21 -6.58
N LEU A 27 26.31 14.75 -5.79
CA LEU A 27 25.81 15.50 -4.64
C LEU A 27 26.92 15.58 -3.59
N VAL A 28 27.47 16.78 -3.39
CA VAL A 28 28.43 17.06 -2.32
C VAL A 28 27.64 17.15 -1.02
N ILE A 29 27.70 16.10 -0.20
CA ILE A 29 27.16 16.12 1.15
C ILE A 29 28.20 16.82 2.04
N PRO A 30 27.83 17.84 2.85
CA PRO A 30 28.74 18.55 3.74
C PRO A 30 29.44 17.60 4.72
N GLU A 31 30.72 17.85 4.96
CA GLU A 31 31.65 17.03 5.76
C GLU A 31 31.34 17.03 7.27
N ASP A 32 30.33 17.79 7.70
CA ASP A 32 30.01 18.09 9.10
C ASP A 32 29.17 17.01 9.81
N TRP A 33 28.91 15.86 9.16
CA TRP A 33 28.02 14.81 9.67
C TRP A 33 28.70 13.54 10.24
N MET A 34 30.03 13.52 10.39
CA MET A 34 30.73 12.40 11.04
C MET A 34 31.27 12.78 12.43
N PRO A 35 30.84 12.12 13.52
CA PRO A 35 31.47 12.29 14.83
C PRO A 35 32.89 11.70 14.77
N GLY A 36 33.87 12.54 15.09
CA GLY A 36 35.29 12.25 14.98
C GLY A 36 35.77 11.17 15.94
N ASP A 37 36.62 10.29 15.41
CA ASP A 37 37.52 9.47 16.22
C ASP A 37 38.90 9.50 15.54
N ARG A 38 39.77 10.40 16.01
CA ARG A 38 41.19 10.41 15.64
C ARG A 38 41.96 9.84 16.83
N SER A 39 42.27 8.54 16.78
CA SER A 39 43.32 7.96 17.61
C SER A 39 44.64 7.96 16.85
N PRO A 40 45.72 8.55 17.39
CA PRO A 40 47.05 8.47 16.80
C PRO A 40 47.79 7.26 17.37
N GLY A 41 47.99 6.19 16.58
CA GLY A 41 48.96 5.16 16.99
C GLY A 41 48.88 3.73 16.44
N SER A 42 48.02 3.37 15.48
CA SER A 42 48.04 2.00 14.93
C SER A 42 48.84 1.91 13.63
N GLY A 43 50.02 1.30 13.72
CA GLY A 43 50.93 0.97 12.61
C GLY A 43 50.45 -0.22 11.77
N LEU A 44 49.18 -0.23 11.36
CA LEU A 44 48.67 -1.04 10.27
C LEU A 44 47.97 -0.08 9.31
N ARG A 45 48.67 0.26 8.22
CA ARG A 45 48.10 1.04 7.11
C ARG A 45 46.86 0.33 6.62
N GLN A 46 45.71 0.83 7.04
CA GLN A 46 44.46 0.71 6.31
C GLN A 46 44.78 1.21 4.90
N VAL A 47 44.82 0.32 3.91
CA VAL A 47 44.82 0.72 2.51
C VAL A 47 43.39 1.21 2.22
N MET A 48 43.06 2.39 2.75
CA MET A 48 41.91 3.14 2.28
C MET A 48 42.26 3.55 0.85
N LEU A 49 41.52 2.99 -0.11
CA LEU A 49 41.43 3.52 -1.46
C LEU A 49 40.77 4.91 -1.36
N GLY A 50 41.60 5.92 -1.11
CA GLY A 50 41.18 7.31 -1.09
C GLY A 50 40.67 7.73 -2.45
N LEU A 51 39.42 8.20 -2.49
CA LEU A 51 38.80 8.91 -3.60
C LEU A 51 39.48 10.28 -3.77
N THR A 52 40.71 10.31 -4.26
CA THR A 52 41.29 11.50 -4.88
C THR A 52 41.46 11.23 -6.37
N ASN A 53 41.18 12.26 -7.16
CA ASN A 53 40.91 12.27 -8.59
C ASN A 53 42.14 11.94 -9.47
N HIS A 54 43.01 11.03 -9.03
CA HIS A 54 44.04 10.43 -9.84
C HIS A 54 43.50 9.14 -10.42
N GLN A 55 43.87 8.82 -11.66
CA GLN A 55 43.62 7.52 -12.26
C GLN A 55 44.28 6.44 -11.39
N ILE A 56 43.53 5.96 -10.40
CA ILE A 56 43.87 4.78 -9.62
C ILE A 56 43.61 3.64 -10.58
N HIS A 57 44.69 3.13 -11.20
CA HIS A 57 44.65 1.77 -11.72
C HIS A 57 44.05 0.90 -10.60
N PRO A 58 42.95 0.17 -10.87
CA PRO A 58 42.35 -0.67 -9.85
C PRO A 58 43.47 -1.50 -9.25
N PRO A 59 43.65 -1.50 -7.92
CA PRO A 59 44.72 -2.26 -7.33
C PRO A 59 44.61 -3.69 -7.86
N ASN A 60 45.78 -4.26 -8.15
CA ASN A 60 45.97 -5.71 -8.27
C ASN A 60 45.04 -6.41 -7.27
N SER A 61 44.40 -7.50 -7.71
CA SER A 61 43.47 -8.36 -6.95
C SER A 61 43.54 -8.18 -5.42
N ILE A 62 42.41 -8.14 -4.70
CA ILE A 62 42.39 -8.11 -3.21
C ILE A 62 43.42 -9.08 -2.61
N PHE A 63 43.61 -10.22 -3.26
CA PHE A 63 44.65 -11.19 -2.94
C PHE A 63 46.08 -10.62 -2.96
N ASP A 64 46.48 -9.92 -4.01
CA ASP A 64 47.82 -9.32 -4.18
C ASP A 64 48.07 -8.20 -3.16
N ALA A 65 47.04 -7.39 -2.88
CA ALA A 65 47.11 -6.37 -1.83
C ALA A 65 47.31 -7.01 -0.45
N THR A 66 46.61 -8.12 -0.19
CA THR A 66 46.73 -8.85 1.08
C THR A 66 48.09 -9.55 1.20
N ILE A 67 48.60 -10.14 0.12
CA ILE A 67 49.95 -10.71 0.07
C ILE A 67 50.98 -9.65 0.39
N LYS A 68 50.93 -8.49 -0.28
CA LYS A 68 51.89 -7.40 -0.08
C LYS A 68 51.84 -6.82 1.35
N ALA A 69 50.65 -6.77 1.95
CA ALA A 69 50.49 -6.36 3.34
C ALA A 69 51.10 -7.38 4.33
N HIS A 70 51.15 -8.67 3.96
CA HIS A 70 51.77 -9.72 4.78
C HIS A 70 53.24 -10.00 4.46
N GLU A 71 53.76 -9.56 3.31
CA GLU A 71 55.20 -9.55 3.06
C GLU A 71 55.95 -8.65 4.05
N THR A 72 55.29 -7.59 4.54
CA THR A 72 55.87 -6.65 5.51
C THR A 72 55.51 -6.97 6.96
N GLY A 73 54.45 -7.74 7.19
CA GLY A 73 53.96 -8.09 8.53
C GLY A 73 54.31 -9.52 8.94
N LYS A 74 54.96 -9.70 10.10
CA LYS A 74 55.23 -11.04 10.63
C LYS A 74 53.92 -11.66 11.12
N ILE A 75 53.46 -12.75 10.50
CA ILE A 75 52.31 -13.52 10.98
C ILE A 75 52.68 -14.16 12.32
N LEU A 76 52.00 -13.73 13.38
CA LEU A 76 52.14 -14.30 14.72
C LEU A 76 51.41 -15.66 14.76
N ALA A 77 52.10 -16.71 14.31
CA ALA A 77 51.62 -18.08 14.50
C ALA A 77 51.86 -18.50 15.96
N THR A 78 50.80 -18.88 16.65
CA THR A 78 50.86 -19.54 17.97
C THR A 78 50.51 -21.01 17.82
N GLU A 79 50.56 -21.79 18.91
CA GLU A 79 50.10 -23.19 18.92
C GLU A 79 48.58 -23.31 18.65
N ASP A 80 47.85 -22.20 18.71
CA ASP A 80 46.44 -22.17 18.38
C ASP A 80 46.23 -22.29 16.86
N PRO A 81 45.45 -23.29 16.39
CA PRO A 81 45.18 -23.47 14.97
C PRO A 81 44.43 -22.29 14.34
N PHE A 82 43.71 -21.47 15.11
CA PHE A 82 43.01 -20.29 14.57
C PHE A 82 43.97 -19.13 14.29
N SER A 83 45.11 -19.03 14.96
CA SER A 83 46.13 -18.00 14.66
C SER A 83 46.65 -18.09 13.22
N ALA A 84 46.79 -19.31 12.69
CA ALA A 84 47.21 -19.56 11.30
C ALA A 84 46.14 -19.14 10.27
N THR A 85 44.88 -18.93 10.68
CA THR A 85 43.78 -18.54 9.78
C THR A 85 43.62 -17.03 9.62
N THR A 86 44.43 -16.21 10.32
CA THR A 86 44.31 -14.74 10.33
C THR A 86 44.26 -14.13 8.92
N LEU A 87 45.12 -14.60 8.01
CA LEU A 87 45.12 -14.15 6.62
C LEU A 87 43.78 -14.43 5.92
N ALA A 88 43.25 -15.65 6.05
CA ALA A 88 41.98 -16.03 5.44
C ALA A 88 40.82 -15.22 6.02
N ARG A 89 40.81 -14.99 7.34
CA ARG A 89 39.78 -14.17 8.00
C ARG A 89 39.82 -12.72 7.53
N ASN A 90 41.00 -12.14 7.37
CA ASN A 90 41.17 -10.77 6.85
C ASN A 90 40.65 -10.65 5.41
N VAL A 91 40.91 -11.63 4.55
CA VAL A 91 40.36 -11.65 3.17
C VAL A 91 38.84 -11.75 3.20
N ILE A 92 38.27 -12.63 4.02
CA ILE A 92 36.82 -12.77 4.17
C ILE A 92 36.21 -11.47 4.72
N LEU A 93 36.85 -10.84 5.71
CA LEU A 93 36.43 -9.55 6.26
C LEU A 93 36.39 -8.49 5.17
N ALA A 94 37.47 -8.33 4.40
CA ALA A 94 37.55 -7.35 3.32
C ALA A 94 36.46 -7.57 2.24
N ALA A 95 36.17 -8.82 1.88
CA ALA A 95 35.09 -9.15 0.96
C ALA A 95 33.70 -8.75 1.53
N TRP A 96 33.49 -8.94 2.83
CA TRP A 96 32.28 -8.48 3.50
C TRP A 96 32.20 -6.96 3.62
N GLU A 97 33.32 -6.27 3.85
CA GLU A 97 33.35 -4.80 3.87
C GLU A 97 32.91 -4.20 2.52
N ASP A 98 33.42 -4.75 1.42
CA ASP A 98 33.00 -4.33 0.07
C ASP A 98 31.51 -4.62 -0.16
N LYS A 99 31.06 -5.83 0.19
CA LYS A 99 29.65 -6.19 0.03
C LYS A 99 28.71 -5.32 0.86
N VAL A 100 29.04 -5.05 2.12
CA VAL A 100 28.26 -4.16 2.99
C VAL A 100 28.29 -2.72 2.49
N SER A 101 29.41 -2.27 1.90
CA SER A 101 29.50 -0.95 1.27
C SER A 101 28.50 -0.81 0.11
N VAL A 102 28.39 -1.82 -0.75
CA VAL A 102 27.39 -1.87 -1.83
C VAL A 102 25.96 -1.83 -1.27
N ASP A 103 25.68 -2.61 -0.23
CA ASP A 103 24.37 -2.65 0.41
C ASP A 103 24.00 -1.29 1.06
N VAL A 104 24.97 -0.60 1.66
CA VAL A 104 24.81 0.78 2.18
C VAL A 104 24.51 1.77 1.06
N GLN A 105 25.24 1.69 -0.06
CA GLN A 105 25.00 2.56 -1.21
C GLN A 105 23.60 2.36 -1.79
N LEU A 106 23.14 1.10 -1.89
CA LEU A 106 21.80 0.79 -2.36
C LEU A 106 20.71 1.40 -1.45
N ALA A 107 20.85 1.26 -0.13
CA ALA A 107 19.89 1.88 0.79
C ALA A 107 19.89 3.41 0.73
N ASN A 108 21.07 4.03 0.60
CA ASN A 108 21.16 5.48 0.39
C ASN A 108 20.53 5.92 -0.93
N GLN A 109 20.63 5.12 -1.99
CA GLN A 109 19.97 5.38 -3.26
C GLN A 109 18.45 5.31 -3.13
N VAL A 110 17.92 4.30 -2.44
CA VAL A 110 16.48 4.18 -2.14
C VAL A 110 15.98 5.45 -1.45
N GLN A 111 16.69 5.89 -0.42
CA GLN A 111 16.35 7.10 0.32
C GLN A 111 16.41 8.36 -0.56
N ALA A 112 17.40 8.47 -1.44
CA ALA A 112 17.51 9.59 -2.37
C ALA A 112 16.39 9.57 -3.43
N THR A 113 16.03 8.40 -3.96
CA THR A 113 14.99 8.27 -4.98
C THR A 113 13.61 8.59 -4.42
N ASP A 114 13.31 8.17 -3.19
CA ASP A 114 12.04 8.48 -2.53
C ASP A 114 11.90 9.99 -2.32
N TRP A 115 12.95 10.62 -1.79
CA TRP A 115 13.00 12.08 -1.61
C TRP A 115 12.74 12.84 -2.92
N ILE A 116 13.40 12.45 -4.02
CA ILE A 116 13.25 13.11 -5.32
C ILE A 116 11.83 12.90 -5.89
N GLY A 117 11.29 11.68 -5.80
CA GLY A 117 9.94 11.37 -6.28
C GLY A 117 8.87 12.19 -5.57
N HIS A 118 9.01 12.36 -4.25
CA HIS A 118 8.12 13.19 -3.45
C HIS A 118 8.08 14.66 -3.89
N VAL A 119 9.23 15.24 -4.28
CA VAL A 119 9.30 16.63 -4.74
C VAL A 119 8.70 16.80 -6.14
N SER A 120 8.86 15.82 -7.03
CA SER A 120 8.32 15.91 -8.40
C SER A 120 6.79 15.80 -8.45
N ASP A 121 6.19 14.97 -7.59
CA ASP A 121 4.74 14.70 -7.60
C ASP A 121 3.90 15.94 -7.23
N TRP A 122 4.45 16.87 -6.44
CA TRP A 122 3.77 18.13 -6.09
C TRP A 122 3.61 19.10 -7.26
N ASN A 123 4.33 18.89 -8.36
CA ASN A 123 4.40 19.85 -9.47
C ASN A 123 3.63 19.38 -10.73
N THR A 124 3.12 18.15 -10.74
CA THR A 124 2.31 17.64 -11.86
C THR A 124 0.86 18.10 -11.76
N ASN A 125 0.44 18.91 -12.74
CA ASN A 125 -0.92 19.42 -12.88
C ASN A 125 -1.97 18.29 -12.78
N ALA A 126 -2.99 18.51 -11.94
CA ALA A 126 -4.04 17.57 -11.56
C ALA A 126 -4.95 17.02 -12.71
N HIS A 127 -4.61 17.26 -13.98
CA HIS A 127 -5.48 16.99 -15.13
C HIS A 127 -5.07 15.81 -16.01
N GLN A 128 -4.12 14.98 -15.57
CA GLN A 128 -3.68 13.81 -16.35
C GLN A 128 -4.03 12.52 -15.58
N GLU A 129 -5.25 12.04 -15.83
CA GLU A 129 -6.18 11.68 -14.75
C GLU A 129 -6.40 10.16 -14.53
N ARG A 130 -5.70 9.26 -15.24
CA ARG A 130 -5.84 7.80 -14.95
C ARG A 130 -4.65 6.95 -15.35
N ASP A 131 -4.16 7.09 -16.58
CA ASP A 131 -3.07 6.24 -17.06
C ASP A 131 -1.75 6.52 -16.33
N ILE A 132 -1.53 7.77 -15.89
CA ILE A 132 -0.39 8.14 -15.04
C ILE A 132 -0.51 7.49 -13.66
N LEU A 133 -1.71 7.49 -13.07
CA LEU A 133 -1.95 6.86 -11.76
C LEU A 133 -1.72 5.35 -11.81
N VAL A 134 -2.24 4.66 -12.84
CA VAL A 134 -2.03 3.21 -13.00
C VAL A 134 -0.55 2.89 -13.18
N ASN A 135 0.17 3.65 -14.00
CA ASN A 135 1.60 3.47 -14.17
C ASN A 135 2.39 3.76 -12.88
N GLN A 136 1.97 4.74 -12.09
CA GLN A 136 2.58 5.08 -10.82
C GLN A 136 2.36 3.97 -9.79
N VAL A 137 1.13 3.47 -9.64
CA VAL A 137 0.81 2.34 -8.74
C VAL A 137 1.61 1.09 -9.12
N ASN A 138 1.68 0.76 -10.41
CA ASN A 138 2.48 -0.37 -10.89
C ASN A 138 3.97 -0.19 -10.58
N LYS A 139 4.51 1.02 -10.78
CA LYS A 139 5.90 1.35 -10.46
C LYS A 139 6.17 1.21 -8.95
N THR A 140 5.29 1.76 -8.11
CA THR A 140 5.40 1.67 -6.65
C THR A 140 5.34 0.22 -6.15
N ALA A 141 4.45 -0.61 -6.70
CA ALA A 141 4.38 -2.03 -6.35
C ALA A 141 5.66 -2.79 -6.73
N LEU A 142 6.25 -2.48 -7.90
CA LEU A 142 7.53 -3.06 -8.33
C LEU A 142 8.69 -2.63 -7.43
N GLU A 143 8.74 -1.35 -7.06
CA GLU A 143 9.75 -0.81 -6.13
C GLU A 143 9.64 -1.46 -4.75
N TYR A 144 8.42 -1.60 -4.23
CA TYR A 144 8.17 -2.30 -2.97
C TYR A 144 8.59 -3.77 -3.01
N GLY A 145 8.25 -4.48 -4.10
CA GLY A 145 8.67 -5.87 -4.30
C GLY A 145 10.19 -6.02 -4.34
N LYS A 146 10.89 -5.07 -4.98
CA LYS A 146 12.36 -5.02 -4.98
C LYS A 146 12.92 -4.80 -3.57
N LEU A 147 12.38 -3.85 -2.81
CA LEU A 147 12.81 -3.59 -1.43
C LEU A 147 12.62 -4.81 -0.51
N MET A 148 11.53 -5.55 -0.70
CA MET A 148 11.29 -6.78 0.04
C MET A 148 12.35 -7.85 -0.25
N ALA A 149 12.73 -8.01 -1.53
CA ALA A 149 13.80 -8.93 -1.92
C ALA A 149 15.16 -8.50 -1.37
N ASP A 150 15.48 -7.20 -1.43
CA ASP A 150 16.71 -6.62 -0.89
C ASP A 150 16.78 -6.82 0.63
N ARG A 151 15.68 -6.60 1.36
CA ARG A 151 15.58 -6.87 2.80
C ARG A 151 15.83 -8.34 3.13
N PHE A 152 15.24 -9.26 2.37
CA PHE A 152 15.46 -10.69 2.58
C PHE A 152 16.95 -11.06 2.37
N SER A 153 17.59 -10.51 1.33
CA SER A 153 19.03 -10.71 1.11
C SER A 153 19.86 -10.18 2.28
N LEU A 154 19.52 -9.03 2.85
CA LEU A 154 20.22 -8.44 4.00
C LEU A 154 20.08 -9.28 5.26
N GLN A 155 18.89 -9.83 5.51
CA GLN A 155 18.66 -10.75 6.64
C GLN A 155 19.51 -12.00 6.51
N LEU A 156 19.64 -12.52 5.28
CA LEU A 156 20.53 -13.64 4.99
C LEU A 156 22.00 -13.27 5.21
N HIS A 157 22.45 -12.10 4.74
CA HIS A 157 23.81 -11.59 4.98
C HIS A 157 24.12 -11.48 6.47
N ARG A 158 23.18 -10.94 7.25
CA ARG A 158 23.31 -10.80 8.71
C ARG A 158 23.41 -12.17 9.40
N ALA A 159 22.61 -13.15 8.97
CA ALA A 159 22.69 -14.52 9.49
C ALA A 159 24.04 -15.17 9.16
N TYR A 160 24.57 -14.96 7.95
CA TYR A 160 25.90 -15.45 7.58
C TYR A 160 27.00 -14.77 8.40
N LEU A 161 26.95 -13.44 8.57
CA LEU A 161 27.92 -12.70 9.37
C LEU A 161 27.92 -13.19 10.83
N ALA A 162 26.74 -13.36 11.43
CA ALA A 162 26.61 -13.91 12.78
C ALA A 162 27.21 -15.32 12.89
N SER A 163 26.98 -16.19 11.88
CA SER A 163 27.58 -17.53 11.83
C SER A 163 29.10 -17.48 11.72
N ILE A 164 29.65 -16.56 10.93
CA ILE A 164 31.11 -16.35 10.79
C ILE A 164 31.71 -15.89 12.12
N ILE A 165 31.11 -14.88 12.76
CA ILE A 165 31.53 -14.34 14.06
C ILE A 165 31.57 -15.45 15.12
N GLN A 166 30.53 -16.29 15.15
CA GLN A 166 30.45 -17.43 16.05
C GLN A 166 31.53 -18.47 15.75
N LYS A 167 31.71 -18.87 14.48
CA LYS A 167 32.69 -19.89 14.07
C LYS A 167 34.14 -19.47 14.30
N PHE A 168 34.45 -18.18 14.15
CA PHE A 168 35.77 -17.62 14.45
C PHE A 168 35.96 -17.28 15.94
N ARG A 169 34.98 -17.60 16.80
CA ARG A 169 35.06 -17.41 18.25
C ARG A 169 35.34 -15.96 18.66
N HIS A 170 34.90 -14.99 17.86
CA HIS A 170 35.13 -13.57 18.15
C HIS A 170 34.40 -13.11 19.42
N ASP A 171 33.37 -13.84 19.87
CA ASP A 171 32.68 -13.58 21.13
C ASP A 171 33.15 -14.42 22.33
N ASP A 172 34.15 -15.29 22.15
CA ASP A 172 34.71 -16.10 23.23
C ASP A 172 35.67 -15.25 24.08
N THR A 173 35.11 -14.59 25.09
CA THR A 173 35.88 -13.74 26.01
C THR A 173 36.90 -14.53 26.81
N ALA A 174 36.60 -15.78 27.17
CA ALA A 174 37.53 -16.64 27.88
C ALA A 174 38.77 -16.96 27.03
N TYR A 175 38.56 -17.23 25.73
CA TYR A 175 39.65 -17.42 24.78
C TYR A 175 40.53 -16.16 24.66
N ILE A 176 39.93 -14.98 24.49
CA ILE A 176 40.67 -13.71 24.38
C ILE A 176 41.49 -13.45 25.67
N SER A 177 40.90 -13.67 26.83
CA SER A 177 41.58 -13.49 28.12
C SER A 177 42.69 -14.52 28.37
N SER A 178 42.62 -15.70 27.76
CA SER A 178 43.65 -16.75 27.89
C SER A 178 44.92 -16.49 27.07
N GLN A 179 44.88 -15.54 26.12
CA GLN A 179 46.03 -15.23 25.28
C GLN A 179 47.13 -14.53 26.06
N LYS A 180 48.31 -15.17 26.15
CA LYS A 180 49.51 -14.64 26.82
C LYS A 180 50.25 -13.61 25.97
N ASN A 181 50.12 -13.67 24.65
CA ASN A 181 50.74 -12.72 23.73
C ASN A 181 49.84 -11.48 23.60
N GLU A 182 50.31 -10.34 24.12
CA GLU A 182 49.58 -9.08 24.09
C GLU A 182 49.29 -8.59 22.67
N GLU A 183 50.23 -8.75 21.73
CA GLU A 183 50.06 -8.33 20.34
C GLU A 183 48.93 -9.12 19.66
N LEU A 184 48.91 -10.45 19.87
CA LEU A 184 47.84 -11.30 19.36
C LEU A 184 46.49 -10.94 20.01
N ARG A 185 46.49 -10.65 21.31
CA ARG A 185 45.28 -10.24 22.04
C ARG A 185 44.69 -8.95 21.45
N CYS A 186 45.52 -7.93 21.23
CA CYS A 186 45.11 -6.68 20.58
C CYS A 186 44.57 -6.92 19.17
N ALA A 187 45.25 -7.73 18.35
CA ALA A 187 44.80 -8.06 17.00
C ALA A 187 43.41 -8.74 16.99
N ILE A 188 43.14 -9.67 17.91
CA ILE A 188 41.83 -10.34 18.02
C ILE A 188 40.75 -9.33 18.45
N ILE A 189 41.07 -8.41 19.37
CA ILE A 189 40.14 -7.37 19.82
C ILE A 189 39.78 -6.41 18.67
N ASP A 190 40.78 -6.01 17.88
CA ASP A 190 40.58 -5.15 16.71
C ASP A 190 39.75 -5.86 15.64
N GLU A 191 40.05 -7.12 15.33
CA GLU A 191 39.27 -7.94 14.41
C GLU A 191 37.80 -8.05 14.87
N ARG A 192 37.56 -8.32 16.16
CA ARG A 192 36.22 -8.34 16.75
C ARG A 192 35.49 -7.00 16.58
N ARG A 193 36.19 -5.88 16.77
CA ARG A 193 35.63 -4.54 16.58
C ARG A 193 35.19 -4.32 15.13
N HIS A 194 35.99 -4.75 14.15
CA HIS A 194 35.64 -4.65 12.73
C HIS A 194 34.39 -5.46 12.37
N TRP A 195 34.30 -6.73 12.82
CA TRP A 195 33.12 -7.56 12.59
C TRP A 195 31.85 -6.95 13.19
N ARG A 196 31.93 -6.40 14.41
CA ARG A 196 30.80 -5.70 15.05
C ARG A 196 30.41 -4.43 14.31
N ALA A 197 31.39 -3.67 13.81
CA ALA A 197 31.11 -2.49 13.02
C ALA A 197 30.38 -2.85 11.71
N LEU A 198 30.75 -3.96 11.06
CA LEU A 198 30.02 -4.46 9.89
C LEU A 198 28.60 -4.91 10.22
N GLN A 199 28.41 -5.64 11.31
CA GLN A 199 27.09 -6.04 11.75
C GLN A 199 26.19 -4.83 12.02
N ALA A 200 26.71 -3.82 12.74
CA ALA A 200 25.98 -2.58 13.02
C ALA A 200 25.64 -1.80 11.74
N LYS A 201 26.53 -1.81 10.74
CA LYS A 201 26.24 -1.22 9.41
C LYS A 201 25.09 -1.95 8.72
N LEU A 202 25.10 -3.28 8.70
CA LEU A 202 24.00 -4.08 8.12
C LEU A 202 22.68 -3.85 8.85
N GLU A 203 22.69 -3.81 10.19
CA GLU A 203 21.51 -3.52 10.99
C GLU A 203 20.94 -2.13 10.69
N ARG A 204 21.80 -1.13 10.51
CA ARG A 204 21.37 0.22 10.10
C ARG A 204 20.73 0.20 8.71
N VAL A 205 21.33 -0.50 7.75
CA VAL A 205 20.80 -0.62 6.37
C VAL A 205 19.45 -1.34 6.38
N GLU A 206 19.32 -2.42 7.14
CA GLU A 206 18.05 -3.14 7.31
C GLU A 206 16.97 -2.22 7.90
N ALA A 207 17.32 -1.42 8.92
CA ALA A 207 16.39 -0.46 9.52
C ALA A 207 15.92 0.61 8.53
N ILE A 208 16.82 1.15 7.70
CA ILE A 208 16.47 2.13 6.65
C ILE A 208 15.48 1.51 5.65
N ILE A 209 15.75 0.31 5.16
CA ILE A 209 14.85 -0.37 4.21
C ILE A 209 13.51 -0.71 4.86
N ALA A 210 13.52 -1.17 6.12
CA ALA A 210 12.29 -1.47 6.85
C ALA A 210 11.41 -0.23 7.05
N ASP A 211 12.02 0.93 7.34
CA ASP A 211 11.33 2.21 7.46
C ASP A 211 10.68 2.62 6.14
N HIS A 212 11.41 2.54 5.03
CA HIS A 212 10.86 2.81 3.70
C HIS A 212 9.71 1.85 3.35
N MET A 213 9.85 0.56 3.65
CA MET A 213 8.76 -0.40 3.46
C MET A 213 7.51 -0.05 4.29
N ALA A 214 7.69 0.45 5.52
CA ALA A 214 6.58 0.89 6.36
C ALA A 214 5.89 2.12 5.77
N MET A 215 6.65 3.08 5.25
CA MET A 215 6.12 4.24 4.53
C MET A 215 5.31 3.82 3.30
N TYR A 216 5.81 2.90 2.47
CA TYR A 216 5.05 2.37 1.32
C TYR A 216 3.76 1.67 1.75
N ALA A 217 3.79 0.87 2.81
CA ALA A 217 2.61 0.20 3.33
C ALA A 217 1.56 1.21 3.86
N GLN A 218 2.01 2.25 4.55
CA GLN A 218 1.14 3.32 5.03
C GLN A 218 0.52 4.11 3.86
N ARG A 219 1.30 4.42 2.83
CA ARG A 219 0.81 5.09 1.61
C ARG A 219 -0.24 4.24 0.90
N ALA A 220 0.02 2.94 0.71
CA ALA A 220 -0.93 2.03 0.10
C ALA A 220 -2.25 1.96 0.89
N ALA A 221 -2.17 1.88 2.22
CA ALA A 221 -3.36 1.89 3.08
C ALA A 221 -4.16 3.21 2.99
N MET A 222 -3.47 4.35 2.88
CA MET A 222 -4.11 5.65 2.69
C MET A 222 -4.79 5.77 1.32
N GLU A 223 -4.15 5.29 0.26
CA GLU A 223 -4.72 5.25 -1.10
C GLU A 223 -5.96 4.36 -1.16
N GLU A 224 -5.92 3.18 -0.51
CA GLU A 224 -7.08 2.28 -0.40
C GLU A 224 -8.23 2.93 0.38
N ALA A 225 -7.93 3.57 1.51
CA ALA A 225 -8.94 4.28 2.30
C ALA A 225 -9.60 5.41 1.50
N PHE A 226 -8.81 6.17 0.75
CA PHE A 226 -9.31 7.24 -0.13
C PHE A 226 -10.16 6.68 -1.28
N ALA A 227 -9.73 5.60 -1.92
CA ALA A 227 -10.49 4.93 -2.97
C ALA A 227 -11.85 4.41 -2.45
N SER A 228 -11.85 3.81 -1.26
CA SER A 228 -13.07 3.37 -0.57
C SER A 228 -14.01 4.52 -0.27
N GLU A 229 -13.51 5.64 0.27
CA GLU A 229 -14.34 6.82 0.55
C GLU A 229 -14.95 7.40 -0.73
N LYS A 230 -14.16 7.50 -1.81
CA LYS A 230 -14.65 7.94 -3.11
C LYS A 230 -15.76 7.02 -3.64
N GLN A 231 -15.58 5.70 -3.54
CA GLN A 231 -16.58 4.73 -3.95
C GLN A 231 -17.86 4.84 -3.10
N ALA A 232 -17.74 5.06 -1.79
CA ALA A 232 -18.89 5.28 -0.91
C ALA A 232 -19.67 6.55 -1.28
N LEU A 233 -18.96 7.64 -1.60
CA LEU A 233 -19.57 8.89 -2.05
C LEU A 233 -20.30 8.71 -3.39
N GLU A 234 -19.71 8.00 -4.34
CA GLU A 234 -20.34 7.68 -5.63
C GLU A 234 -21.60 6.83 -5.43
N SER A 235 -21.54 5.81 -4.57
CA SER A 235 -22.70 4.99 -4.20
C SER A 235 -23.81 5.80 -3.53
N TYR A 236 -23.45 6.73 -2.63
CA TYR A 236 -24.41 7.64 -2.00
C TYR A 236 -25.11 8.53 -3.03
N LYS A 237 -24.36 9.11 -3.98
CA LYS A 237 -24.94 9.91 -5.08
C LYS A 237 -25.88 9.06 -5.94
N GLN A 238 -25.48 7.85 -6.30
CA GLN A 238 -26.32 6.93 -7.08
C GLN A 238 -27.62 6.58 -6.33
N THR A 239 -27.53 6.28 -5.04
CA THR A 239 -28.69 5.98 -4.19
C THR A 239 -29.62 7.18 -4.09
N ARG A 240 -29.07 8.38 -3.93
CA ARG A 240 -29.86 9.62 -3.95
C ARG A 240 -30.62 9.80 -5.25
N HIS A 241 -29.97 9.61 -6.40
CA HIS A 241 -30.64 9.71 -7.70
C HIS A 241 -31.73 8.64 -7.87
N ALA A 242 -31.49 7.41 -7.41
CA ALA A 242 -32.51 6.36 -7.41
C ALA A 242 -33.73 6.74 -6.56
N ASN A 243 -33.50 7.32 -5.37
CA ASN A 243 -34.57 7.80 -4.49
C ASN A 243 -35.36 8.97 -5.11
N GLU A 244 -34.68 9.91 -5.77
CA GLU A 244 -35.31 11.02 -6.48
C GLU A 244 -36.19 10.53 -7.64
N GLN A 245 -35.71 9.53 -8.40
CA GLN A 245 -36.49 8.88 -9.46
C GLN A 245 -37.69 8.12 -8.92
N ALA A 246 -37.54 7.36 -7.83
CA ALA A 246 -38.64 6.68 -7.16
C ALA A 246 -39.70 7.67 -6.66
N ALA A 247 -39.29 8.80 -6.09
CA ALA A 247 -40.19 9.86 -5.67
C ALA A 247 -40.92 10.53 -6.86
N ALA A 248 -40.24 10.73 -7.98
CA ALA A 248 -40.87 11.23 -9.22
C ALA A 248 -41.88 10.22 -9.79
N ALA A 249 -41.51 8.93 -9.86
CA ALA A 249 -42.39 7.85 -10.31
C ALA A 249 -43.63 7.72 -9.42
N ASN A 250 -43.48 7.81 -8.10
CA ASN A 250 -44.59 7.81 -7.16
C ASN A 250 -45.54 9.00 -7.38
N ARG A 251 -45.01 10.19 -7.69
CA ARG A 251 -45.85 11.35 -8.06
C ARG A 251 -46.62 11.10 -9.35
N MET A 252 -45.99 10.52 -10.37
CA MET A 252 -46.64 10.16 -11.64
C MET A 252 -47.71 9.06 -11.46
N ALA A 253 -47.45 8.05 -10.64
CA ALA A 253 -48.42 6.99 -10.33
C ALA A 253 -49.65 7.55 -9.59
N ARG A 254 -49.44 8.54 -8.71
CA ARG A 254 -50.55 9.21 -8.02
C ARG A 254 -51.40 10.04 -8.98
N SER A 255 -50.79 10.78 -9.90
CA SER A 255 -51.54 11.59 -10.89
C SER A 255 -52.23 10.72 -11.93
N SER A 256 -51.61 9.63 -12.40
CA SER A 256 -52.25 8.68 -13.31
C SER A 256 -53.42 7.96 -12.66
N GLY A 257 -53.32 7.64 -11.37
CA GLY A 257 -54.43 7.10 -10.57
C GLY A 257 -55.63 8.06 -10.52
N GLN A 258 -55.40 9.37 -10.40
CA GLN A 258 -56.48 10.36 -10.41
C GLN A 258 -57.13 10.50 -11.79
N LEU A 259 -56.34 10.51 -12.87
CA LEU A 259 -56.87 10.55 -14.24
C LEU A 259 -57.71 9.31 -14.57
N ALA A 260 -57.25 8.12 -14.18
CA ALA A 260 -58.01 6.89 -14.34
C ALA A 260 -59.34 6.95 -13.57
N LYS A 261 -59.37 7.49 -12.34
CA LYS A 261 -60.60 7.72 -11.59
C LYS A 261 -61.58 8.61 -12.37
N ILE A 262 -61.12 9.72 -12.96
CA ILE A 262 -61.98 10.61 -13.77
C ILE A 262 -62.49 9.89 -15.02
N ALA A 263 -61.61 9.20 -15.76
CA ALA A 263 -61.98 8.48 -16.96
C ALA A 263 -63.06 7.41 -16.71
N THR A 264 -62.96 6.68 -15.59
CA THR A 264 -63.96 5.67 -15.22
C THR A 264 -65.35 6.23 -14.94
N VAL A 265 -65.45 7.52 -14.57
CA VAL A 265 -66.74 8.20 -14.36
C VAL A 265 -67.24 8.83 -15.66
N VAL A 266 -66.34 9.43 -16.46
CA VAL A 266 -66.71 10.16 -17.68
C VAL A 266 -67.15 9.22 -18.80
N VAL A 267 -66.47 8.09 -19.02
CA VAL A 267 -66.75 7.17 -20.15
C VAL A 267 -68.20 6.64 -20.14
N PRO A 268 -68.77 6.19 -19.01
CA PRO A 268 -70.17 5.78 -18.99
C PRO A 268 -71.14 6.95 -19.19
N CYS A 269 -70.83 8.13 -18.64
CA CYS A 269 -71.67 9.32 -18.82
C CYS A 269 -71.70 9.77 -20.29
N THR A 270 -70.58 9.70 -21.01
CA THR A 270 -70.54 10.03 -22.44
C THR A 270 -71.29 9.02 -23.29
N ILE A 271 -71.28 7.73 -22.94
CA ILE A 271 -72.11 6.70 -23.61
C ILE A 271 -73.60 7.02 -23.41
N VAL A 272 -74.02 7.33 -22.19
CA VAL A 272 -75.42 7.73 -21.90
C VAL A 272 -75.80 8.98 -22.68
N ALA A 273 -74.94 10.01 -22.69
CA ALA A 273 -75.18 11.23 -23.46
C ALA A 273 -75.24 10.96 -24.98
N SER A 274 -74.40 10.07 -25.50
CA SER A 274 -74.42 9.68 -26.93
C SER A 274 -75.70 8.97 -27.31
N ILE A 275 -76.23 8.08 -26.46
CA ILE A 275 -77.52 7.40 -26.69
C ILE A 275 -78.65 8.43 -26.75
N LEU A 276 -78.59 9.47 -25.90
CA LEU A 276 -79.59 10.53 -25.85
C LEU A 276 -79.43 11.58 -26.95
N SER A 277 -78.24 11.71 -27.52
CA SER A 277 -77.98 12.61 -28.65
C SER A 277 -78.50 12.07 -29.99
N MET A 278 -78.97 10.82 -30.05
CA MET A 278 -79.69 10.29 -31.20
C MET A 278 -81.14 10.79 -31.16
N ASN A 279 -81.41 11.83 -31.95
CA ASN A 279 -82.74 12.43 -32.09
C ASN A 279 -83.79 11.40 -32.58
N GLY A 280 -84.93 11.36 -31.89
CA GLY A 280 -86.07 10.47 -32.15
C GLY A 280 -87.02 10.40 -30.96
N ASP A 281 -87.77 9.29 -30.82
CA ASP A 281 -88.79 9.04 -29.78
C ASP A 281 -88.29 9.08 -28.31
N PHE A 282 -87.00 9.37 -28.09
CA PHE A 282 -86.36 9.52 -26.79
C PHE A 282 -86.23 10.99 -26.32
N ALA A 283 -86.76 11.94 -27.09
CA ALA A 283 -86.78 13.34 -26.70
C ALA A 283 -87.60 13.57 -25.42
N ALA A 284 -87.26 14.63 -24.68
CA ALA A 284 -87.98 14.98 -23.46
C ALA A 284 -89.45 15.30 -23.77
N GLY A 285 -90.36 14.43 -23.30
CA GLY A 285 -91.81 14.53 -23.54
C GLY A 285 -92.41 13.41 -24.42
N GLU A 286 -91.57 12.58 -25.04
CA GLU A 286 -92.01 11.46 -25.88
C GLU A 286 -92.23 10.16 -25.09
N ARG A 287 -92.97 9.22 -25.70
CA ARG A 287 -93.48 8.00 -25.04
C ARG A 287 -92.39 7.10 -24.45
N LEU A 288 -91.14 7.19 -24.94
CA LEU A 288 -90.01 6.37 -24.48
C LEU A 288 -89.07 7.09 -23.49
N PHE A 289 -89.41 8.30 -23.03
CA PHE A 289 -88.60 9.06 -22.07
C PHE A 289 -88.36 8.31 -20.74
N PHE A 290 -89.29 7.46 -20.29
CA PHE A 290 -89.10 6.67 -19.05
C PHE A 290 -87.92 5.69 -19.13
N VAL A 291 -87.58 5.21 -20.33
CA VAL A 291 -86.45 4.28 -20.56
C VAL A 291 -85.11 4.94 -20.16
N TYR A 292 -84.99 6.26 -20.28
CA TYR A 292 -83.83 7.00 -19.80
C TYR A 292 -83.63 6.81 -18.29
N TRP A 293 -84.68 6.96 -17.48
CA TRP A 293 -84.58 6.81 -16.02
C TRP A 293 -84.29 5.38 -15.60
N VAL A 294 -84.88 4.41 -16.31
CA VAL A 294 -84.69 2.98 -16.04
C VAL A 294 -83.26 2.51 -16.33
N ILE A 295 -82.57 3.12 -17.30
CA ILE A 295 -81.18 2.74 -17.63
C ILE A 295 -80.17 3.61 -16.88
N SER A 296 -80.40 4.92 -16.77
CA SER A 296 -79.45 5.84 -16.15
C SER A 296 -79.31 5.66 -14.64
N LEU A 297 -80.39 5.41 -13.90
CA LEU A 297 -80.33 5.22 -12.45
C LEU A 297 -79.52 3.97 -12.08
N PRO A 298 -79.78 2.77 -12.62
CA PRO A 298 -78.99 1.60 -12.28
C PRO A 298 -77.51 1.74 -12.69
N VAL A 299 -77.24 2.30 -13.88
CA VAL A 299 -75.85 2.49 -14.34
C VAL A 299 -75.10 3.47 -13.43
N THR A 300 -75.73 4.57 -13.03
CA THR A 300 -75.13 5.54 -12.09
C THR A 300 -74.94 4.93 -10.71
N PHE A 301 -75.89 4.15 -10.18
CA PHE A 301 -75.77 3.46 -8.90
C PHE A 301 -74.68 2.38 -8.90
N VAL A 302 -74.56 1.60 -9.98
CA VAL A 302 -73.52 0.56 -10.11
C VAL A 302 -72.13 1.21 -10.18
N LEU A 303 -71.96 2.29 -10.94
CA LEU A 303 -70.69 3.01 -11.02
C LEU A 303 -70.33 3.69 -9.70
N LEU A 304 -71.31 4.34 -9.06
CA LEU A 304 -71.11 4.99 -7.77
C LEU A 304 -70.76 3.95 -6.70
N GLY A 305 -71.48 2.83 -6.66
CA GLY A 305 -71.22 1.71 -5.76
C GLY A 305 -69.83 1.11 -5.99
N TRP A 306 -69.42 0.91 -7.24
CA TRP A 306 -68.09 0.39 -7.60
C TRP A 306 -66.96 1.32 -7.16
N VAL A 307 -67.12 2.63 -7.37
CA VAL A 307 -66.13 3.64 -6.96
C VAL A 307 -66.06 3.72 -5.43
N LEU A 308 -67.20 3.77 -4.74
CA LEU A 308 -67.26 3.83 -3.28
C LEU A 308 -66.73 2.57 -2.60
N GLN A 309 -67.02 1.38 -3.15
CA GLN A 309 -66.57 0.12 -2.55
C GLN A 309 -65.03 0.03 -2.54
N LYS A 310 -64.35 0.54 -3.57
CA LYS A 310 -62.88 0.60 -3.60
C LYS A 310 -62.30 1.58 -2.59
N ASP A 311 -62.92 2.74 -2.40
CA ASP A 311 -62.43 3.73 -1.44
C ASP A 311 -62.71 3.29 0.03
N ILE A 312 -63.85 2.65 0.31
CA ILE A 312 -64.19 2.11 1.64
C ILE A 312 -63.25 0.97 2.03
N SER A 313 -62.99 0.03 1.13
CA SER A 313 -62.08 -1.10 1.39
C SER A 313 -60.62 -0.63 1.59
N ALA A 314 -60.18 0.39 0.86
CA ALA A 314 -58.88 1.00 1.06
C ALA A 314 -58.74 1.77 2.39
N TRP A 315 -59.85 2.31 2.91
CA TRP A 315 -59.89 2.98 4.21
C TRP A 315 -59.77 1.96 5.35
N ILE A 316 -60.57 0.88 5.31
CA ILE A 316 -60.55 -0.20 6.32
C ILE A 316 -59.15 -0.83 6.44
N ARG A 317 -58.46 -1.05 5.31
CA ARG A 317 -57.10 -1.63 5.33
C ARG A 317 -56.07 -0.72 5.99
N ARG A 318 -56.19 0.60 5.80
CA ARG A 318 -55.27 1.60 6.37
C ARG A 318 -55.39 1.72 7.89
N ASP A 319 -56.60 1.60 8.42
CA ASP A 319 -56.82 1.62 9.87
C ASP A 319 -56.33 0.33 10.54
N GLY A 320 -56.39 -0.81 9.84
CA GLY A 320 -55.78 -2.06 10.30
C GLY A 320 -54.26 -2.00 10.41
N GLU A 321 -53.58 -1.41 9.42
CA GLU A 321 -52.11 -1.27 9.42
C GLU A 321 -51.61 -0.29 10.51
N ARG A 322 -52.37 0.79 10.80
CA ARG A 322 -52.04 1.75 11.88
C ARG A 322 -52.18 1.16 13.28
N ALA A 323 -53.15 0.27 13.49
CA ALA A 323 -53.33 -0.39 14.77
C ALA A 323 -52.18 -1.38 15.09
N ILE A 324 -51.50 -1.92 14.08
CA ILE A 324 -50.40 -2.89 14.23
C ILE A 324 -49.04 -2.19 14.41
N ALA A 325 -48.85 -1.01 13.84
CA ALA A 325 -47.57 -0.27 13.92
C ALA A 325 -47.37 0.53 15.23
N ALA A 326 -48.42 0.71 16.03
CA ALA A 326 -48.41 1.56 17.23
C ALA A 326 -48.07 0.93 18.61
N PRO A 327 -47.80 -0.38 18.81
CA PRO A 327 -47.72 -0.88 20.19
C PRO A 327 -46.38 -0.69 20.92
N ASP A 328 -45.27 -0.29 20.28
CA ASP A 328 -43.93 -0.42 20.92
C ASP A 328 -43.17 0.90 21.23
N GLU A 329 -43.69 2.09 20.91
CA GLU A 329 -42.97 3.35 21.23
C GLU A 329 -43.16 3.85 22.67
N GLU A 330 -44.10 3.32 23.45
CA GLU A 330 -44.44 3.90 24.77
C GLU A 330 -43.62 3.35 25.97
N LYS A 331 -42.59 2.52 25.76
CA LYS A 331 -41.81 1.91 26.87
C LYS A 331 -40.31 2.22 26.96
N SER A 332 -39.69 2.99 26.05
CA SER A 332 -38.22 3.23 26.11
C SER A 332 -37.78 4.57 26.70
N GLY A 333 -38.70 5.45 27.14
CA GLY A 333 -38.37 6.79 27.65
C GLY A 333 -38.05 6.92 29.14
N SER A 334 -38.05 5.83 29.91
CA SER A 334 -37.78 5.85 31.35
C SER A 334 -36.71 4.82 31.68
N ILE A 335 -35.44 5.24 31.70
CA ILE A 335 -34.33 4.81 32.57
C ILE A 335 -33.04 5.39 31.96
N SER A 336 -32.53 6.48 32.54
CA SER A 336 -31.18 6.55 33.11
C SER A 336 -30.87 8.00 33.51
N GLY A 337 -30.92 8.26 34.82
CA GLY A 337 -30.07 9.26 35.45
C GLY A 337 -28.72 8.65 35.83
#